data_AF-A0A352B0H8-F1
#
_entry.id   AF-A0A352B0H8-F1
#
_cell.length_a   1.000
_cell.length_b   1.000
_cell.length_c   1.000
_cell.angle_alpha   90.00
_cell.angle_beta   90.00
_cell.angle_gamma   90.00
#
_symmetry.space_group_name_H-M   'P 1'
#
loop_
_entity.id
_entity.type
_entity.pdbx_description
1 polymer ?
#
loop_
_entity_poly.entity_id
_entity_poly.type
_entity_poly.pdbx_seq_one_letter_code
_entity_poly.pdbx_strand_id
1 'polypeptide(L)' 'TRGVDVGSIEFIHEQIIAERDAGKAVVLISTELDEVLALADRIAVMYRGKIVGIVSPETSREDLGKLMAGVTA' A
#
# COMPACT_ATOMS: atom_id res chain seq x y z
N THR A 1 1.24 -9.62 6.69
CA THR A 1 2.40 -10.55 6.90
C THR A 1 2.33 -11.34 8.23
N ARG A 2 1.22 -12.04 8.54
CA ARG A 2 1.07 -12.69 9.86
C ARG A 2 1.84 -14.02 9.97
N GLY A 3 2.77 -14.10 10.93
CA GLY A 3 3.50 -15.32 11.30
C GLY A 3 4.99 -15.34 10.96
N VAL A 4 5.54 -14.20 10.57
CA VAL A 4 6.93 -14.03 10.13
C VAL A 4 7.64 -13.13 11.15
N ASP A 5 8.85 -13.51 11.56
CA ASP A 5 9.70 -12.72 12.48
C ASP A 5 9.79 -11.27 11.99
N VAL A 6 9.82 -10.27 12.88
CA VAL A 6 9.80 -8.84 12.50
C VAL A 6 10.90 -8.54 11.48
N GLY A 7 12.09 -9.14 11.65
CA GLY A 7 13.20 -8.96 10.72
C GLY A 7 12.95 -9.57 9.33
N SER A 8 12.10 -10.58 9.22
CA SER A 8 11.75 -11.18 7.92
C SER A 8 10.73 -10.35 7.15
N ILE A 9 9.88 -9.55 7.83
CA ILE A 9 9.01 -8.56 7.17
C ILE A 9 9.85 -7.40 6.62
N GLU A 10 10.75 -6.87 7.45
CA GLU A 10 11.67 -5.80 7.06
C GLU A 10 12.51 -6.21 5.84
N PHE A 11 13.05 -7.44 5.85
CA PHE A 11 13.77 -7.99 4.69
C PHE A 11 12.91 -8.00 3.41
N ILE A 12 11.65 -8.42 3.49
CA ILE A 12 10.75 -8.44 2.33
C ILE A 12 10.49 -7.01 1.82
N HIS A 13 10.27 -6.06 2.73
CA HIS A 13 10.06 -4.65 2.37
C HIS A 13 11.28 -4.07 1.64
N GLU A 14 12.48 -4.33 2.15
CA GLU A 14 13.73 -3.92 1.51
C GLU A 14 13.89 -4.51 0.10
N GLN A 15 13.54 -5.78 -0.09
CA GLN A 15 13.59 -6.39 -1.43
C GLN A 15 12.56 -5.76 -2.39
N ILE A 16 11.35 -5.47 -1.92
CA ILE A 16 10.33 -4.78 -2.72
C ILE A 16 10.83 -3.42 -3.19
N ILE A 17 11.41 -2.63 -2.27
CA ILE A 17 11.98 -1.31 -2.58
C ILE A 17 13.12 -1.44 -3.60
N ALA A 18 14.05 -2.38 -3.39
CA ALA A 18 15.18 -2.58 -4.29
C ALA A 18 14.74 -2.95 -5.72
N GLU A 19 13.74 -3.82 -5.85
CA GLU A 19 13.20 -4.23 -7.14
C GLU A 19 12.47 -3.07 -7.87
N ARG A 20 11.69 -2.28 -7.13
CA ARG A 20 11.08 -1.05 -7.63
C ARG A 20 12.14 -0.06 -8.11
N ASP A 21 13.16 0.20 -7.29
CA ASP A 21 14.24 1.15 -7.58
C ASP A 21 15.13 0.67 -8.75
N ALA A 22 15.18 -0.63 -9.00
CA ALA A 22 15.78 -1.23 -10.20
C ALA A 22 14.91 -1.05 -11.47
N GLY A 23 13.79 -0.32 -11.39
CA GLY A 23 12.90 -0.01 -12.51
C GLY A 23 11.89 -1.11 -12.83
N LYS A 24 11.70 -2.10 -11.96
CA LYS A 24 10.71 -3.17 -12.16
C LYS A 24 9.35 -2.71 -11.65
N ALA A 25 8.30 -3.13 -12.35
CA ALA A 25 6.94 -2.90 -11.91
C ALA A 25 6.58 -3.83 -10.74
N VAL A 26 6.14 -3.25 -9.62
CA VAL A 26 5.67 -3.99 -8.45
C VAL A 26 4.18 -3.70 -8.24
N VAL A 27 3.38 -4.75 -8.02
CA VAL A 27 1.99 -4.64 -7.57
C VAL A 27 1.88 -5.21 -6.17
N LEU A 28 1.77 -4.31 -5.20
CA LEU A 28 1.58 -4.64 -3.79
C LEU A 28 0.09 -4.61 -3.44
N ILE A 29 -0.41 -5.66 -2.81
CA ILE A 29 -1.78 -5.74 -2.30
C ILE A 29 -1.70 -5.94 -0.80
N SER A 30 -2.13 -4.94 -0.03
CA SER A 30 -2.15 -5.00 1.43
C SER A 30 -3.35 -4.26 1.99
N THR A 31 -3.81 -4.73 3.16
CA THR A 31 -4.80 -4.04 4.00
C THR A 31 -4.12 -3.30 5.17
N GLU A 32 -2.81 -3.47 5.33
CA GLU A 32 -2.01 -2.85 6.39
C GLU A 32 -1.54 -1.47 5.89
N LEU A 33 -2.19 -0.40 6.36
CA LEU A 33 -1.94 0.97 5.87
C LEU A 33 -0.46 1.37 5.95
N ASP A 34 0.24 0.97 7.01
CA ASP A 34 1.62 1.36 7.24
C ASP A 34 2.55 0.76 6.17
N GLU A 35 2.23 -0.43 5.64
CA GLU A 35 2.96 -1.07 4.54
C GLU A 35 2.70 -0.31 3.22
N VAL A 36 1.45 0.01 2.92
CA VAL A 36 1.10 0.70 1.65
C VAL A 36 1.70 2.10 1.61
N LEU A 37 1.66 2.83 2.72
CA LEU A 37 2.21 4.18 2.83
C LEU A 37 3.74 4.19 2.76
N ALA A 38 4.41 3.16 3.27
CA ALA A 38 5.87 3.08 3.26
C ALA A 38 6.45 2.63 1.90
N LEU A 39 5.74 1.78 1.16
CA LEU A 39 6.29 1.09 -0.02
C LEU A 39 5.79 1.62 -1.36
N ALA A 40 4.58 2.19 -1.42
CA ALA A 40 3.93 2.50 -2.69
C ALA A 40 4.28 3.90 -3.21
N ASP A 41 4.50 4.01 -4.51
CA ASP A 41 4.59 5.32 -5.20
C ASP A 41 3.19 5.95 -5.40
N ARG A 42 2.18 5.09 -5.55
CA ARG A 42 0.76 5.44 -5.75
C ARG A 42 -0.13 4.36 -5.15
N ILE A 43 -1.27 4.76 -4.61
CA ILE A 43 -2.19 3.85 -3.94
C ILE A 43 -3.53 3.86 -4.68
N ALA A 44 -3.91 2.71 -5.24
CA ALA A 44 -5.25 2.49 -5.76
C ALA A 44 -6.14 1.89 -4.66
N VAL A 45 -7.21 2.60 -4.29
CA VAL A 45 -8.16 2.14 -3.28
C VAL A 45 -9.33 1.45 -3.97
N MET A 46 -9.62 0.22 -3.57
CA MET A 46 -10.71 -0.59 -4.11
C MET A 46 -11.82 -0.79 -3.08
N TYR A 47 -13.06 -0.54 -3.49
CA TYR A 47 -14.26 -0.80 -2.69
C TYR A 47 -15.33 -1.48 -3.56
N ARG A 48 -15.88 -2.59 -3.07
CA ARG A 48 -16.90 -3.40 -3.78
C ARG A 48 -16.54 -3.70 -5.25
N GLY A 49 -15.30 -4.10 -5.49
CA GLY A 49 -14.81 -4.51 -6.82
C GLY A 49 -14.55 -3.36 -7.79
N LYS A 50 -14.52 -2.11 -7.31
CA LYS A 50 -14.22 -0.92 -8.13
C LYS A 50 -13.09 -0.12 -7.52
N ILE A 51 -12.22 0.44 -8.36
CA ILE A 51 -11.26 1.46 -7.94
C ILE A 51 -12.04 2.75 -7.69
N VAL A 52 -12.04 3.21 -6.45
CA VAL A 52 -12.76 4.42 -6.02
C VAL A 52 -11.85 5.64 -5.94
N GLY A 53 -10.52 5.43 -5.94
CA GLY A 53 -9.55 6.52 -5.97
C GLY A 53 -8.15 6.00 -6.26
N ILE A 54 -7.33 6.86 -6.87
CA ILE A 54 -5.88 6.66 -6.95
C ILE A 54 -5.23 7.91 -6.35
N VAL A 55 -4.48 7.72 -5.28
CA VAL A 55 -3.93 8.80 -4.46
C VAL A 55 -2.44 8.61 -4.24
N SER A 56 -1.78 9.65 -3.75
CA SER A 56 -0.35 9.61 -3.41
C SER A 56 -0.15 9.04 -1.99
N PRO A 57 1.02 8.49 -1.66
CA PRO A 57 1.32 7.97 -0.31
C PRO A 57 1.32 9.07 0.76
N GLU A 58 1.39 10.35 0.40
CA GLU A 58 1.26 11.47 1.33
C GLU A 58 -0.20 11.72 1.77
N THR A 59 -1.16 10.99 1.21
CA THR A 59 -2.58 11.07 1.60
C THR A 59 -2.74 10.67 3.07
N SER A 60 -3.53 11.44 3.81
CA SER A 60 -3.74 11.18 5.22
C SER A 60 -4.34 9.79 5.44
N ARG A 61 -3.92 9.13 6.52
CA ARG A 61 -4.45 7.82 6.93
C ARG A 61 -5.97 7.84 7.11
N GLU A 62 -6.50 8.98 7.55
CA GLU A 62 -7.94 9.21 7.71
C GLU A 62 -8.65 9.20 6.35
N ASP A 63 -8.15 9.95 5.36
CA ASP A 63 -8.78 10.04 4.04
C ASP A 63 -8.65 8.74 3.26
N LEU A 64 -7.51 8.03 3.40
CA LEU A 64 -7.38 6.68 2.87
C LEU A 64 -8.42 5.74 3.49
N GLY A 65 -8.61 5.82 4.81
CA GLY A 65 -9.63 5.07 5.54
C GLY A 65 -11.05 5.37 5.06
N LYS A 66 -11.38 6.64 4.79
CA LYS A 66 -12.67 7.04 4.21
C LYS A 66 -12.89 6.40 2.84
N LEU A 67 -11.89 6.46 1.95
CA LEU A 67 -11.96 5.81 0.64
C LEU A 67 -12.14 4.29 0.75
N MET A 68 -11.42 3.64 1.67
CA MET A 68 -11.55 2.20 1.93
C MET A 68 -12.92 1.81 2.47
N ALA A 69 -13.58 2.72 3.20
CA ALA A 69 -14.95 2.56 3.69
C ALA A 69 -16.02 2.88 2.64
N GLY A 70 -15.62 3.33 1.44
CA GLY A 70 -16.53 3.77 0.38
C GLY A 70 -17.14 5.15 0.63
N VAL A 71 -16.56 5.94 1.53
CA VAL A 71 -16.93 7.34 1.75
C VAL A 71 -16.16 8.18 0.75
N THR A 72 -16.76 8.40 -0.42
CA THR A 72 -16.27 9.36 -1.42
C THR A 72 -16.72 10.76 -1.03
N ALA A 73 -15.81 11.74 -1.10
CA ALA A 73 -16.16 13.16 -1.08
C ALA A 73 -17.13 13.51 -2.21
#